data_AF-A0A553L8K2-F1
#
_entry.id   AF-A0A553L8K2-F1
#
_cell.length_a   1.000
_cell.length_b   1.000
_cell.length_c   1.000
_cell.angle_alpha   90.00
_cell.angle_beta   90.00
_cell.angle_gamma   90.00
#
_symmetry.space_group_name_H-M   'P 1'
#
loop_
_entity.id
_entity.type
_entity.pdbx_description
1 polymer ?
#
loop_
_entity_poly.entity_id
_entity_poly.type
_entity_poly.pdbx_seq_one_letter_code
_entity_poly.pdbx_strand_id
1 'polypeptide(L)'
;MNDEHDNFEQLWQQQSVSKVDVGALKKQWRKMRFKQFFYVLLDALAVISLPVILLFVEKKMTKAEFVSFTVLFILLSVWFFYLVWLRRYSLRSSNDAASTADFVERMKLQYRQNIRIAYVNKVICFYTPLIFIGFLFALYFGDGMSTDELWRKSKVMLGVSVLFLPASWVWADRRQKKFEKLLADFEAKWANGLV
;
A
#
# COMPACT_ATOMS: atom_id res chain seq x y z
N MET A 1 24.97 -5.14 -57.95
CA MET A 1 23.68 -5.26 -57.23
C MET A 1 23.84 -5.89 -55.83
N ASN A 2 25.06 -5.92 -55.26
CA ASN A 2 25.30 -6.38 -53.87
C ASN A 2 25.52 -5.21 -52.89
N ASP A 3 25.90 -4.03 -53.38
CA ASP A 3 26.33 -2.91 -52.52
C ASP A 3 25.18 -2.23 -51.74
N GLU A 4 23.94 -2.31 -52.23
CA GLU A 4 22.79 -1.75 -51.50
C GLU A 4 22.39 -2.61 -50.29
N HIS A 5 22.54 -3.94 -50.38
CA HIS A 5 22.21 -4.86 -49.29
C HIS A 5 23.16 -4.69 -48.10
N ASP A 6 24.47 -4.55 -48.36
CA ASP A 6 25.49 -4.31 -47.33
C ASP A 6 25.28 -2.96 -46.62
N ASN A 7 24.76 -1.96 -47.34
CA ASN A 7 24.53 -0.62 -46.79
C ASN A 7 23.33 -0.60 -45.81
N PHE A 8 22.24 -1.32 -46.13
CA PHE A 8 21.11 -1.46 -45.20
C PHE A 8 21.47 -2.28 -43.95
N GLU A 9 22.30 -3.31 -44.10
CA GLU A 9 22.74 -4.12 -42.97
C GLU A 9 23.67 -3.33 -42.02
N GLN A 10 24.54 -2.48 -42.57
CA GLN A 10 25.34 -1.53 -41.78
C GLN A 10 24.47 -0.49 -41.07
N LEU A 11 23.47 0.10 -41.75
CA LEU A 11 22.55 1.06 -41.15
C LEU A 11 21.69 0.41 -40.03
N TRP A 12 21.33 -0.86 -40.20
CA TRP A 12 20.62 -1.63 -39.18
C TRP A 12 21.49 -1.90 -37.96
N GLN A 13 22.77 -2.25 -38.14
CA GLN A 13 23.71 -2.46 -37.03
C GLN A 13 24.19 -1.16 -36.37
N GLN A 14 24.10 -0.02 -37.06
CA GLN A 14 24.40 1.31 -36.51
C GLN A 14 23.27 1.88 -35.64
N GLN A 15 22.10 1.24 -35.57
CA GLN A 15 21.09 1.65 -34.61
C GLN A 15 21.63 1.46 -33.19
N SER A 16 21.85 2.57 -32.49
CA SER A 16 22.21 2.56 -31.08
C SER A 16 21.03 2.06 -30.26
N VAL A 17 20.88 0.73 -30.17
CA VAL A 17 19.91 0.13 -29.26
C VAL A 17 20.43 0.41 -27.87
N SER A 18 19.82 1.37 -27.17
CA SER A 18 20.08 1.58 -25.74
C SER A 18 19.91 0.23 -25.05
N LYS A 19 21.01 -0.33 -24.54
CA LYS A 19 20.96 -1.60 -23.82
C LYS A 19 20.25 -1.39 -22.51
N VAL A 20 18.97 -1.71 -22.53
CA VAL A 20 18.10 -1.79 -21.36
C VAL A 20 18.77 -2.67 -20.31
N ASP A 21 19.10 -2.11 -19.15
CA ASP A 21 19.59 -2.92 -18.03
C ASP A 21 18.42 -3.69 -17.38
N VAL A 22 18.04 -4.79 -18.03
CA VAL A 22 17.02 -5.73 -17.55
C VAL A 22 17.40 -6.32 -16.19
N GLY A 23 18.71 -6.41 -15.89
CA GLY A 23 19.22 -6.91 -14.60
C GLY A 23 18.88 -5.96 -13.45
N ALA A 24 19.13 -4.67 -13.62
CA ALA A 24 18.76 -3.63 -12.66
C ALA A 24 17.25 -3.58 -12.44
N LEU A 25 16.46 -3.63 -13.52
CA LEU A 25 14.99 -3.64 -13.45
C LEU A 25 14.46 -4.86 -12.68
N LYS A 26 14.94 -6.07 -12.98
CA LYS A 26 14.58 -7.29 -12.25
C LYS A 26 14.97 -7.22 -10.77
N LYS A 27 16.10 -6.62 -10.43
CA LYS A 27 16.54 -6.43 -9.03
C LYS A 27 15.63 -5.44 -8.29
N GLN A 28 15.27 -4.33 -8.93
CA GLN A 28 14.33 -3.36 -8.38
C GLN A 28 12.94 -3.97 -8.16
N TRP A 29 12.45 -4.73 -9.14
CA TRP A 29 11.19 -5.46 -9.05
C TRP A 29 11.17 -6.44 -7.87
N ARG A 30 12.19 -7.28 -7.71
CA ARG A 30 12.31 -8.20 -6.57
C ARG A 30 12.28 -7.48 -5.22
N LYS A 31 13.03 -6.38 -5.07
CA LYS A 31 13.01 -5.56 -3.86
C LYS A 31 11.63 -4.96 -3.59
N MET A 32 10.93 -4.52 -4.63
CA MET A 32 9.58 -3.98 -4.49
C MET A 32 8.61 -5.07 -4.03
N ARG A 33 8.64 -6.25 -4.66
CA ARG A 33 7.79 -7.39 -4.27
C ARG A 33 8.01 -7.79 -2.83
N PHE A 34 9.26 -7.92 -2.40
CA PHE A 34 9.58 -8.27 -1.01
C PHE A 34 8.98 -7.25 -0.02
N LYS A 35 9.08 -5.96 -0.32
CA LYS A 35 8.44 -4.91 0.50
C LYS A 35 6.92 -5.03 0.52
N GLN A 36 6.28 -5.29 -0.63
CA GLN A 36 4.84 -5.43 -0.69
C GLN A 36 4.34 -6.65 0.07
N PHE A 37 5.07 -7.77 -0.02
CA PHE A 37 4.79 -8.96 0.76
C PHE A 37 4.86 -8.68 2.26
N PHE A 38 5.91 -7.97 2.70
CA PHE A 38 6.04 -7.58 4.11
C PHE A 38 4.91 -6.66 4.57
N TYR A 39 4.45 -5.73 3.73
CA TYR A 39 3.29 -4.91 4.07
C TYR A 39 2.00 -5.74 4.20
N VAL A 40 1.77 -6.69 3.30
CA VAL A 40 0.61 -7.59 3.40
C VAL A 40 0.66 -8.44 4.66
N LEU A 41 1.85 -8.93 5.04
CA LEU A 41 2.03 -9.68 6.28
C LEU A 41 1.67 -8.83 7.50
N LEU A 42 2.17 -7.59 7.57
CA LEU A 42 1.83 -6.66 8.66
C LEU A 42 0.33 -6.34 8.69
N ASP A 43 -0.27 -6.06 7.53
CA ASP A 43 -1.71 -5.76 7.45
C ASP A 43 -2.54 -6.99 7.87
N ALA A 44 -2.11 -8.21 7.51
CA ALA A 44 -2.76 -9.45 7.92
C ALA A 44 -2.64 -9.70 9.43
N LEU A 45 -1.47 -9.45 10.03
CA LEU A 45 -1.29 -9.54 11.48
C LEU A 45 -2.22 -8.58 12.22
N ALA A 46 -2.39 -7.36 11.72
CA ALA A 46 -3.33 -6.40 12.29
C ALA A 46 -4.78 -6.92 12.25
N VAL A 47 -5.23 -7.46 11.12
CA VAL A 47 -6.60 -8.01 10.99
C VAL A 47 -6.79 -9.25 11.88
N ILE A 48 -5.81 -10.16 11.94
CA ILE A 48 -5.88 -11.40 12.73
C ILE A 48 -5.82 -11.11 14.25
N SER A 49 -5.18 -10.01 14.66
CA SER A 49 -5.10 -9.67 16.08
C SER A 49 -6.48 -9.43 16.73
N LEU A 50 -7.45 -8.88 15.99
CA LEU A 50 -8.79 -8.60 16.51
C LEU A 50 -9.62 -9.85 16.85
N PRO A 51 -9.79 -10.85 15.97
CA PRO A 51 -10.48 -12.08 16.34
C PRO A 51 -9.76 -12.83 17.46
N VAL A 52 -8.42 -12.75 17.54
CA VAL A 52 -7.68 -13.28 18.71
C VAL A 52 -8.11 -12.56 19.98
N ILE A 53 -8.11 -11.22 19.99
CA ILE A 53 -8.58 -10.44 21.16
C ILE A 53 -10.02 -10.81 21.52
N LEU A 54 -10.92 -10.89 20.53
CA LEU A 54 -12.31 -11.26 20.75
C LEU A 54 -12.44 -12.65 21.39
N LEU A 55 -11.71 -13.66 20.92
CA LEU A 55 -11.80 -15.03 21.45
C LEU A 55 -11.19 -15.19 22.85
N PHE A 56 -10.09 -14.50 23.15
CA PHE A 56 -9.37 -14.68 24.42
C PHE A 56 -9.82 -13.72 25.53
N VAL A 57 -10.44 -12.59 25.18
CA VAL A 57 -10.79 -11.52 26.12
C VAL A 57 -12.31 -11.31 26.23
N GLU A 58 -13.13 -12.06 25.47
CA GLU A 58 -14.60 -11.95 25.45
C GLU A 58 -15.22 -11.80 26.84
N LYS A 59 -14.84 -12.67 27.78
CA LYS A 59 -15.42 -12.72 29.14
C LYS A 59 -15.14 -11.48 29.98
N LYS A 60 -14.15 -10.67 29.59
CA LYS A 60 -13.78 -9.41 30.25
C LYS A 60 -14.33 -8.18 29.52
N MET A 61 -14.93 -8.38 28.35
CA MET A 61 -15.49 -7.31 27.54
C MET A 61 -16.95 -7.07 27.91
N THR A 62 -17.31 -5.81 27.92
CA THR A 62 -18.71 -5.38 27.92
C THR A 62 -19.36 -5.64 26.56
N LYS A 63 -20.70 -5.57 26.47
CA LYS A 63 -21.42 -5.85 25.22
C LYS A 63 -21.10 -4.81 24.17
N ALA A 64 -21.04 -3.52 24.50
CA ALA A 64 -20.73 -2.50 23.50
C ALA A 64 -19.25 -2.55 23.09
N GLU A 65 -18.32 -2.92 23.98
CA GLU A 65 -16.92 -3.23 23.59
C GLU A 65 -16.85 -4.36 22.57
N PHE A 66 -17.52 -5.50 22.83
CA PHE A 66 -17.54 -6.64 21.91
C PHE A 66 -18.10 -6.26 20.54
N VAL A 67 -19.24 -5.56 20.49
CA VAL A 67 -19.86 -5.09 19.25
C VAL A 67 -18.93 -4.12 18.51
N SER A 68 -18.32 -3.17 19.23
CA SER A 68 -17.42 -2.18 18.63
C SER A 68 -16.17 -2.80 18.02
N PHE A 69 -15.55 -3.76 18.71
CA PHE A 69 -14.40 -4.51 18.17
C PHE A 69 -14.79 -5.40 16.99
N THR A 70 -15.99 -5.97 16.99
CA THR A 70 -16.51 -6.75 15.86
C THR A 70 -16.72 -5.87 14.62
N VAL A 71 -17.33 -4.69 14.78
CA VAL A 71 -17.47 -3.72 13.69
C VAL A 71 -16.11 -3.27 13.17
N LEU A 72 -15.16 -2.97 14.07
CA LEU A 72 -13.80 -2.60 13.69
C LEU A 72 -13.11 -3.73 12.90
N PHE A 73 -13.31 -4.99 13.30
CA PHE A 73 -12.78 -6.15 12.58
C PHE A 73 -13.32 -6.25 11.15
N ILE A 74 -14.63 -6.04 10.97
CA ILE A 74 -15.24 -6.04 9.63
C ILE A 74 -14.65 -4.92 8.78
N LEU A 75 -14.56 -3.70 9.31
CA LEU A 75 -13.99 -2.54 8.60
C LEU A 75 -12.52 -2.78 8.21
N LEU A 76 -11.71 -3.28 9.13
CA LEU A 76 -10.31 -3.60 8.85
C LEU A 76 -10.15 -4.74 7.86
N SER A 77 -11.05 -5.73 7.89
CA SER A 77 -11.05 -6.83 6.91
C SER A 77 -11.35 -6.31 5.51
N VAL A 78 -12.39 -5.49 5.34
CA VAL A 78 -12.71 -4.84 4.06
C VAL A 78 -11.53 -4.00 3.57
N TRP A 79 -10.93 -3.22 4.46
CA TRP A 79 -9.74 -2.42 4.16
C TRP A 79 -8.54 -3.26 3.73
N PHE A 80 -8.27 -4.36 4.43
CA PHE A 80 -7.20 -5.29 4.10
C PHE A 80 -7.37 -5.89 2.71
N PHE A 81 -8.57 -6.41 2.39
CA PHE A 81 -8.84 -6.97 1.07
C PHE A 81 -8.72 -5.91 -0.04
N TYR A 82 -9.18 -4.68 0.21
CA TYR A 82 -8.97 -3.56 -0.71
C TYR A 82 -7.48 -3.27 -0.95
N LEU A 83 -6.67 -3.21 0.11
CA LEU A 83 -5.24 -2.98 -0.01
C LEU A 83 -4.51 -4.14 -0.69
N VAL A 84 -4.88 -5.40 -0.41
CA VAL A 84 -4.36 -6.59 -1.11
C VAL A 84 -4.72 -6.53 -2.58
N TRP A 85 -5.95 -6.13 -2.91
CA TRP A 85 -6.39 -5.95 -4.29
C TRP A 85 -5.56 -4.91 -5.04
N LEU A 86 -5.20 -3.79 -4.40
CA LEU A 86 -4.27 -2.80 -4.96
C LEU A 86 -2.86 -3.37 -5.17
N ARG A 87 -2.40 -4.28 -4.31
CA ARG A 87 -1.06 -4.90 -4.40
C ARG A 87 -0.98 -6.11 -5.33
N ARG A 88 -2.10 -6.54 -5.94
CA ARG A 88 -2.19 -7.77 -6.76
C ARG A 88 -1.11 -7.90 -7.83
N TYR A 89 -0.72 -6.81 -8.48
CA TYR A 89 0.27 -6.83 -9.56
C TYR A 89 1.67 -7.21 -9.07
N SER A 90 2.01 -6.88 -7.82
CA SER A 90 3.27 -7.30 -7.17
C SER A 90 3.20 -8.70 -6.55
N LEU A 91 2.01 -9.16 -6.15
CA LEU A 91 1.83 -10.43 -5.43
C LEU A 91 1.63 -11.61 -6.39
N ARG A 92 0.74 -11.45 -7.39
CA ARG A 92 0.26 -12.53 -8.26
C ARG A 92 1.14 -12.81 -9.48
N SER A 93 2.12 -11.95 -9.79
CA SER A 93 2.96 -12.18 -10.97
C SER A 93 3.95 -13.32 -10.70
N SER A 94 3.78 -14.45 -11.38
CA SER A 94 4.88 -15.37 -11.67
C SER A 94 5.99 -14.60 -12.41
N ASN A 95 7.21 -15.12 -12.37
CA ASN A 95 8.37 -14.51 -13.03
C ASN A 95 8.29 -14.53 -14.56
N ASP A 96 7.19 -15.05 -15.11
CA ASP A 96 6.97 -15.27 -16.54
C ASP A 96 6.14 -14.11 -17.12
N ALA A 97 6.76 -12.93 -17.21
CA ALA A 97 6.25 -11.96 -18.18
C ALA A 97 6.46 -12.57 -19.57
N ALA A 98 5.38 -12.70 -20.36
CA ALA A 98 5.45 -13.28 -21.71
C ALA A 98 6.33 -12.43 -22.64
N SER A 99 6.46 -11.13 -22.36
CA SER A 99 7.33 -10.21 -23.08
C SER A 99 7.92 -9.10 -22.18
N THR A 100 8.96 -8.41 -22.67
CA THR A 100 9.53 -7.21 -22.02
C THR A 100 8.50 -6.08 -21.92
N ALA A 101 7.61 -5.95 -22.91
CA ALA A 101 6.53 -4.96 -22.89
C ALA A 101 5.55 -5.21 -21.74
N ASP A 102 5.16 -6.48 -21.51
CA ASP A 102 4.30 -6.86 -20.38
C ASP A 102 4.96 -6.55 -19.04
N PHE A 103 6.27 -6.78 -18.92
CA PHE A 103 7.01 -6.48 -17.70
C PHE A 103 7.00 -4.97 -17.40
N VAL A 104 7.22 -4.14 -18.41
CA VAL A 104 7.23 -2.68 -18.32
C VAL A 104 5.85 -2.13 -17.97
N GLU A 105 4.80 -2.63 -18.61
CA GLU A 105 3.43 -2.24 -18.30
C GLU A 105 3.06 -2.60 -16.85
N ARG A 106 3.41 -3.80 -16.40
CA ARG A 106 3.20 -4.23 -15.00
C ARG A 106 3.95 -3.35 -14.01
N MET A 107 5.17 -2.93 -14.33
CA MET A 107 5.91 -1.97 -13.50
C MET A 107 5.19 -0.62 -13.40
N LYS A 108 4.70 -0.08 -14.52
CA LYS A 108 3.91 1.18 -14.53
C LYS A 108 2.64 1.03 -13.68
N LEU A 109 1.90 -0.06 -13.88
CA LEU A 109 0.69 -0.36 -13.09
C LEU A 109 1.02 -0.42 -11.60
N GLN A 110 2.11 -1.08 -11.22
CA GLN A 110 2.50 -1.18 -9.81
C GLN A 110 2.89 0.17 -9.21
N TYR A 111 3.56 1.06 -9.96
CA TYR A 111 3.81 2.43 -9.50
C TYR A 111 2.51 3.20 -9.28
N ARG A 112 1.58 3.14 -10.23
CA ARG A 112 0.25 3.78 -10.11
C ARG A 112 -0.52 3.25 -8.90
N GLN A 113 -0.51 1.93 -8.66
CA GLN A 113 -1.14 1.38 -7.47
C GLN A 113 -0.44 1.80 -6.17
N ASN A 114 0.90 1.91 -6.16
CA ASN A 114 1.62 2.41 -4.99
C ASN A 114 1.31 3.87 -4.66
N ILE A 115 1.11 4.71 -5.67
CA ILE A 115 0.63 6.10 -5.50
C ILE A 115 -0.76 6.08 -4.87
N ARG A 116 -1.69 5.27 -5.39
CA ARG A 116 -3.03 5.12 -4.83
C ARG A 116 -3.02 4.65 -3.37
N ILE A 117 -2.22 3.63 -3.05
CA ILE A 117 -2.06 3.15 -1.67
C ILE A 117 -1.55 4.29 -0.76
N ALA A 118 -0.55 5.05 -1.20
CA ALA A 118 -0.01 6.16 -0.43
C ALA A 118 -1.05 7.28 -0.21
N TYR A 119 -1.82 7.62 -1.25
CA TYR A 119 -2.91 8.57 -1.16
C TYR A 119 -3.98 8.11 -0.17
N VAL A 120 -4.44 6.87 -0.28
CA VAL A 120 -5.46 6.29 0.58
C VAL A 120 -4.98 6.24 2.05
N ASN A 121 -3.71 5.87 2.29
CA ASN A 121 -3.10 5.91 3.62
C ASN A 121 -2.96 7.34 4.19
N LYS A 122 -2.82 8.35 3.33
CA LYS A 122 -2.83 9.75 3.74
C LYS A 122 -4.22 10.19 4.15
N VAL A 123 -5.23 9.83 3.36
CA VAL A 123 -6.63 10.18 3.59
C VAL A 123 -7.17 9.51 4.85
N ILE A 124 -6.88 8.23 5.08
CA ILE A 124 -7.37 7.52 6.26
C ILE A 124 -6.88 8.14 7.58
N CYS A 125 -5.72 8.81 7.59
CA CYS A 125 -5.23 9.53 8.77
C CYS A 125 -6.23 10.58 9.28
N PHE A 126 -7.04 11.18 8.40
CA PHE A 126 -8.08 12.14 8.79
C PHE A 126 -9.36 11.48 9.29
N TYR A 127 -9.66 10.26 8.83
CA TYR A 127 -10.84 9.50 9.24
C TYR A 127 -10.62 8.67 10.50
N THR A 128 -9.37 8.30 10.83
CA THR A 128 -9.05 7.54 12.05
C THR A 128 -9.57 8.20 13.33
N PRO A 129 -9.43 9.53 13.55
CA PRO A 129 -10.04 10.20 14.70
C PRO A 129 -11.56 10.05 14.77
N LEU A 130 -12.25 10.08 13.62
CA LEU A 130 -13.71 9.93 13.57
C LEU A 130 -14.13 8.51 13.98
N ILE A 131 -13.35 7.50 13.59
CA ILE A 131 -13.57 6.11 14.02
C ILE A 131 -13.40 5.99 15.54
N PHE A 132 -12.37 6.63 16.11
CA PHE A 132 -12.17 6.66 17.57
C PHE A 132 -13.29 7.39 18.31
N ILE A 133 -13.76 8.51 17.78
CA ILE A 133 -14.92 9.21 18.32
C ILE A 133 -16.13 8.27 18.31
N GLY A 134 -16.45 7.65 17.16
CA GLY A 134 -17.56 6.69 17.06
C GLY A 134 -17.45 5.54 18.06
N PHE A 135 -16.24 5.01 18.27
CA PHE A 135 -15.97 3.99 19.29
C PHE A 135 -16.27 4.49 20.71
N LEU A 136 -15.78 5.67 21.09
CA LEU A 136 -16.03 6.25 22.42
C LEU A 136 -17.53 6.53 22.65
N PHE A 137 -18.23 7.02 21.63
CA PHE A 137 -19.68 7.21 21.68
C PHE A 137 -20.42 5.89 21.89
N ALA A 138 -20.03 4.84 21.16
CA ALA A 138 -20.62 3.50 21.32
C ALA A 138 -20.45 2.97 22.75
N LEU A 139 -19.29 3.19 23.37
CA LEU A 139 -19.06 2.77 24.75
C LEU A 139 -19.81 3.63 25.77
N TYR A 140 -19.88 4.95 25.55
CA TYR A 140 -20.57 5.87 26.45
C TYR A 140 -22.07 5.59 26.51
N PHE A 141 -22.71 5.48 25.34
CA PHE A 141 -24.16 5.25 25.26
C PHE A 141 -24.54 3.77 25.37
N GLY A 142 -23.67 2.85 24.96
CA GLY A 142 -23.98 1.41 24.94
C GLY A 142 -23.80 0.72 26.29
N ASP A 143 -22.73 1.04 27.03
CA ASP A 143 -22.41 0.41 28.31
C ASP A 143 -22.57 1.35 29.52
N GLY A 144 -23.03 2.59 29.30
CA GLY A 144 -23.24 3.56 30.38
C GLY A 144 -21.93 4.03 31.04
N MET A 145 -20.86 4.16 30.25
CA MET A 145 -19.54 4.57 30.74
C MET A 145 -19.62 5.90 31.51
N SER A 146 -18.92 5.98 32.65
CA SER A 146 -18.84 7.24 33.39
C SER A 146 -18.06 8.30 32.61
N THR A 147 -18.37 9.58 32.87
CA THR A 147 -17.68 10.71 32.24
C THR A 147 -16.17 10.71 32.53
N ASP A 148 -15.76 10.25 33.71
CA ASP A 148 -14.35 10.14 34.09
C ASP A 148 -13.62 9.07 33.26
N GLU A 149 -14.26 7.93 33.02
CA GLU A 149 -13.69 6.88 32.20
C GLU A 149 -13.61 7.28 30.72
N LEU A 150 -14.64 7.99 30.22
CA LEU A 150 -14.63 8.58 28.89
C LEU A 150 -13.44 9.52 28.72
N TRP A 151 -13.21 10.43 29.67
CA TRP A 151 -12.07 11.36 29.62
C TRP A 151 -10.73 10.63 29.68
N ARG A 152 -10.61 9.60 30.51
CA ARG A 152 -9.39 8.79 30.59
C ARG A 152 -9.08 8.12 29.25
N LYS A 153 -10.04 7.40 28.65
CA LYS A 153 -9.85 6.71 27.36
C LYS A 153 -9.59 7.73 26.23
N SER A 154 -10.30 8.85 26.23
CA SER A 154 -10.12 9.93 25.24
C SER A 154 -8.72 10.52 25.28
N LYS A 155 -8.16 10.79 26.47
CA LYS A 155 -6.78 11.30 26.62
C LYS A 155 -5.75 10.33 26.07
N VAL A 156 -5.91 9.02 26.34
CA VAL A 156 -5.02 7.98 25.80
C VAL A 156 -5.10 7.94 24.28
N MET A 157 -6.31 7.90 23.71
CA MET A 157 -6.51 7.89 22.26
C MET A 157 -5.96 9.14 21.58
N LEU A 158 -6.16 10.31 22.19
CA LEU A 158 -5.64 11.58 21.67
C LEU A 158 -4.11 11.61 21.71
N GLY A 159 -3.50 11.18 22.83
CA GLY A 159 -2.05 11.08 22.97
C GLY A 159 -1.42 10.18 21.90
N VAL A 160 -1.99 9.00 21.67
CA VAL A 160 -1.55 8.09 20.59
C VAL A 160 -1.76 8.73 19.21
N SER A 161 -2.92 9.35 18.98
CA SER A 161 -3.26 9.94 17.68
C SER A 161 -2.34 11.10 17.29
N VAL A 162 -2.02 11.99 18.23
CA VAL A 162 -1.14 13.14 18.00
C VAL A 162 0.29 12.72 17.65
N LEU A 163 0.75 11.57 18.16
CA LEU A 163 2.08 11.05 17.83
C LEU A 163 2.08 10.28 16.51
N PHE A 164 1.14 9.35 16.33
CA PHE A 164 1.19 8.40 15.22
C PHE A 164 0.58 8.94 13.92
N LEU A 165 -0.50 9.72 13.96
CA LEU A 165 -1.17 10.18 12.75
C LEU A 165 -0.32 11.18 11.94
N PRO A 166 0.32 12.22 12.54
CA PRO A 166 1.18 13.11 11.78
C PRO A 166 2.39 12.40 11.17
N ALA A 167 3.03 11.50 11.93
CA ALA A 167 4.14 10.70 11.42
C ALA A 167 3.72 9.82 10.23
N SER A 168 2.54 9.19 10.33
CA SER A 168 1.97 8.36 9.27
C SER A 168 1.60 9.17 8.04
N TRP A 169 1.02 10.36 8.23
CA TRP A 169 0.68 11.28 7.14
C TRP A 169 1.92 11.75 6.39
N VAL A 170 2.96 12.20 7.13
CA VAL A 170 4.23 12.65 6.52
C VAL A 170 4.89 11.50 5.76
N TRP A 171 4.89 10.29 6.33
CA TRP A 171 5.40 9.11 5.64
C TRP A 171 4.62 8.79 4.37
N ALA A 172 3.28 8.84 4.42
CA ALA A 172 2.41 8.59 3.27
C ALA A 172 2.60 9.63 2.16
N ASP A 173 2.69 10.92 2.51
CA ASP A 173 2.95 12.01 1.56
C ASP A 173 4.31 11.86 0.87
N ARG A 174 5.38 11.61 1.63
CA ARG A 174 6.72 11.35 1.08
C ARG A 174 6.73 10.13 0.17
N ARG A 175 5.99 9.08 0.54
CA ARG A 175 5.85 7.87 -0.26
C ARG A 175 5.11 8.14 -1.56
N GLN A 176 4.04 8.93 -1.52
CA GLN A 176 3.26 9.33 -2.69
C GLN A 176 4.17 10.07 -3.69
N LYS A 177 4.81 11.16 -3.25
CA LYS A 177 5.74 11.97 -4.06
C LYS A 177 6.88 11.15 -4.66
N LYS A 178 7.43 10.22 -3.89
CA LYS A 178 8.49 9.32 -4.36
C LYS A 178 8.02 8.45 -5.53
N PHE A 179 6.83 7.87 -5.44
CA PHE A 179 6.32 6.99 -6.50
C PHE A 179 5.83 7.77 -7.72
N GLU A 180 5.30 8.98 -7.54
CA GLU A 180 5.00 9.91 -8.63
C GLU A 180 6.27 10.25 -9.42
N LYS A 181 7.36 10.60 -8.73
CA LYS A 181 8.66 10.85 -9.37
C LYS A 181 9.18 9.61 -10.11
N LEU A 182 9.13 8.43 -9.47
CA LEU A 182 9.58 7.18 -10.11
C LEU A 182 8.76 6.84 -11.35
N LEU A 183 7.45 7.10 -11.35
CA LEU A 183 6.61 6.87 -12.51
C LEU A 183 6.95 7.84 -13.65
N ALA A 184 7.11 9.13 -13.35
CA ALA A 184 7.49 10.14 -14.33
C ALA A 184 8.87 9.85 -14.94
N ASP A 185 9.87 9.53 -14.11
CA ASP A 185 11.21 9.16 -14.55
C ASP A 185 11.19 7.89 -15.43
N PHE A 186 10.33 6.91 -15.09
CA PHE A 186 10.18 5.68 -15.86
C PHE A 186 9.50 5.91 -17.21
N GLU A 187 8.44 6.72 -17.25
CA GLU A 187 7.73 7.08 -18.48
C GLU A 187 8.62 7.93 -19.41
N ALA A 188 9.39 8.88 -18.88
CA ALA A 188 10.32 9.69 -19.66
C ALA A 188 11.46 8.85 -20.28
N LYS A 189 12.04 7.92 -19.52
CA LYS A 189 13.10 7.02 -20.02
C LYS A 189 12.59 6.08 -21.11
N TRP A 190 11.37 5.56 -20.94
CA TRP A 190 10.74 4.69 -21.92
C TRP A 190 10.35 5.44 -23.21
N ALA A 191 9.84 6.67 -23.10
CA ALA A 191 9.50 7.50 -24.25
C ALA A 191 10.74 7.88 -25.08
N ASN A 192 11.89 8.06 -24.44
CA ASN A 192 13.16 8.41 -25.09
C ASN A 192 13.97 7.19 -25.58
N GLY A 193 13.44 5.97 -25.49
CA GLY A 193 14.16 4.75 -25.91
C GLY A 193 15.42 4.43 -25.09
N LEU A 194 15.53 4.96 -23.87
CA LEU A 194 16.68 4.76 -22.98
C LEU A 194 16.53 3.53 -22.06
N VAL A 195 15.40 2.84 -22.13
CA VAL A 195 14.98 1.62 -21.40
C VAL A 195 14.11 0.79 -22.34
#